data_AF-A0A915ENP1-F1
#
_entry.id   AF-A0A915ENP1-F1
#
_cell.length_a   1.000
_cell.length_b   1.000
_cell.length_c   1.000
_cell.angle_alpha   90.00
_cell.angle_beta   90.00
_cell.angle_gamma   90.00
#
_symmetry.space_group_name_H-M   'P 1'
#
loop_
_entity.id
_entity.type
_entity.pdbx_description
1 polymer ?
#
loop_
_entity_poly.entity_id
_entity_poly.type
_entity_poly.pdbx_seq_one_letter_code
_entity_poly.pdbx_strand_id
1 'polypeptide(L)'
;MPSCHHWMMEEIYLCFTGDKAGLSTKVCVSVGNVDDPNSVDNQMLVGIYDGCDNSSRLREAFSTNVFRQLSEINDVSFECENGMLTKSVQWFMTGDVSITSKGHWLAVHVPEFAQRWKFWGLMSEQPIESFHHK
;
A
#
# COMPACT_ATOMS: atom_id res chain seq x y z
N MET A 1 11.50 23.00 15.82
CA MET A 1 11.16 21.83 14.98
C MET A 1 9.73 22.08 14.47
N PRO A 2 9.07 21.22 13.67
CA PRO A 2 7.67 21.47 13.32
C PRO A 2 6.82 21.43 14.61
N SER A 3 6.06 22.48 14.89
CA SER A 3 5.21 22.54 16.08
C SER A 3 4.11 21.46 16.03
N CYS A 4 3.85 20.76 17.14
CA CYS A 4 2.81 19.72 17.26
C CYS A 4 1.41 20.11 16.76
N HIS A 5 1.11 21.40 16.63
CA HIS A 5 -0.17 21.91 16.15
C HIS A 5 -0.55 21.41 14.74
N HIS A 6 0.43 20.97 13.94
CA HIS A 6 0.17 20.37 12.64
C HIS A 6 -0.40 18.94 12.72
N TRP A 7 -0.14 18.22 13.83
CA TRP A 7 -0.52 16.82 14.02
C TRP A 7 -1.71 16.62 14.97
N MET A 8 -2.71 17.50 14.87
CA MET A 8 -3.97 17.38 15.62
C MET A 8 -4.84 16.20 15.19
N MET A 9 -4.49 15.50 14.09
CA MET A 9 -5.24 14.33 13.64
C MET A 9 -5.10 13.18 14.63
N GLU A 10 -6.20 12.48 14.91
CA GLU A 10 -6.19 11.29 15.78
C GLU A 10 -5.50 10.10 15.09
N GLU A 11 -5.48 10.08 13.76
CA GLU A 11 -4.97 8.98 12.93
C GLU A 11 -3.86 9.45 11.98
N ILE A 12 -2.97 8.54 11.62
CA ILE A 12 -1.98 8.70 10.55
C ILE A 12 -2.40 7.84 9.36
N TYR A 13 -2.42 8.44 8.17
CA TYR A 13 -2.72 7.70 6.95
C TYR A 13 -1.42 7.19 6.36
N LEU A 14 -1.25 5.88 6.28
CA LEU A 14 -0.12 5.28 5.58
C LEU A 14 -0.58 4.76 4.22
N CYS A 15 0.10 5.23 3.19
CA CYS A 15 -0.18 4.91 1.80
C CYS A 15 0.89 3.94 1.31
N PHE A 16 0.52 2.70 1.01
CA PHE A 16 1.40 1.79 0.29
C PHE A 16 1.38 2.14 -1.19
N THR A 17 2.55 2.23 -1.82
CA THR A 17 2.71 2.53 -3.25
C THR A 17 3.80 1.68 -3.88
N GLY A 18 3.81 1.60 -5.20
CA GLY A 18 4.86 0.93 -5.95
C GLY A 18 5.02 1.50 -7.35
N ASP A 19 6.19 1.26 -7.91
CA ASP A 19 6.54 1.65 -9.27
C ASP A 19 7.41 0.55 -9.91
N LYS A 20 7.19 0.31 -11.20
CA LYS A 20 8.08 -0.53 -12.00
C LYS A 20 8.78 0.34 -13.04
N ALA A 21 10.07 0.52 -12.81
CA ALA A 21 10.96 1.20 -13.74
C ALA A 21 12.00 0.21 -14.28
N GLY A 22 11.89 -0.09 -15.58
CA GLY A 22 12.81 -0.99 -16.28
C GLY A 22 12.81 -2.42 -15.71
N LEU A 23 13.98 -2.84 -15.23
CA LEU A 23 14.18 -4.19 -14.66
C LEU A 23 13.77 -4.29 -13.19
N SER A 24 13.56 -3.16 -12.51
CA SER A 24 13.31 -3.14 -11.07
C SER A 24 11.86 -2.82 -10.74
N THR A 25 11.35 -3.44 -9.69
CA THR A 25 10.09 -3.09 -9.03
C THR A 25 10.40 -2.56 -7.63
N LYS A 26 9.82 -1.41 -7.29
CA LYS A 26 10.01 -0.71 -6.02
C LYS A 26 8.68 -0.59 -5.31
N VAL A 27 8.70 -0.67 -3.99
CA VAL A 27 7.55 -0.42 -3.13
C VAL A 27 7.92 0.57 -2.05
N CYS A 28 7.04 1.54 -1.80
CA CYS A 28 7.25 2.62 -0.87
C CYS A 28 6.04 2.77 0.07
N VAL A 29 6.25 3.48 1.17
CA VAL A 29 5.19 3.96 2.06
C VAL A 29 5.29 5.47 2.13
N SER A 30 4.15 6.16 2.12
CA SER A 30 4.05 7.61 2.34
C SER A 30 2.99 7.96 3.36
N VAL A 31 3.04 9.18 3.92
CA VAL A 31 2.01 9.68 4.82
C VAL A 31 0.96 10.45 4.01
N GLY A 32 -0.30 10.03 4.07
CA GLY A 32 -1.37 10.56 3.23
C GLY A 32 -2.00 11.86 3.73
N ASN A 33 -1.99 12.10 5.04
CA ASN A 33 -2.62 13.25 5.68
C ASN A 33 -1.61 14.33 6.13
N VAL A 34 -0.75 14.74 5.20
CA VAL A 34 0.19 15.88 5.34
C VAL A 34 -0.14 16.97 4.32
N ASP A 35 0.41 18.17 4.49
CA ASP A 35 0.18 19.30 3.58
C ASP A 35 0.57 19.01 2.12
N ASP A 36 1.69 18.30 1.92
CA ASP A 36 2.19 17.91 0.60
C ASP A 36 2.39 16.39 0.50
N PRO A 37 1.30 15.62 0.31
CA PRO A 37 1.38 14.16 0.32
C PRO A 37 2.12 13.60 -0.89
N ASN A 38 2.31 14.40 -1.96
CA ASN A 38 2.99 14.02 -3.19
C ASN A 38 4.41 14.62 -3.30
N SER A 39 5.08 14.78 -2.15
CA SER A 39 6.50 15.12 -2.11
C SER A 39 7.38 13.88 -2.15
N VAL A 40 8.56 13.99 -2.79
CA VAL A 40 9.61 12.97 -2.73
C VAL A 40 10.13 12.75 -1.30
N ASP A 41 10.09 13.81 -0.47
CA ASP A 41 10.50 13.75 0.94
C ASP A 41 9.48 12.99 1.81
N ASN A 42 8.28 12.73 1.27
CA ASN A 42 7.22 11.95 1.91
C ASN A 42 7.20 10.48 1.46
N GLN A 43 8.12 10.05 0.59
CA GLN A 43 8.17 8.67 0.10
C GLN A 43 9.35 7.89 0.71
N MET A 44 9.03 6.88 1.50
CA MET A 44 10.00 5.96 2.07
C MET A 44 10.05 4.67 1.27
N LEU A 45 11.19 4.34 0.66
CA LEU A 45 11.42 3.05 0.03
C LEU A 45 11.47 1.94 1.09
N VAL A 46 10.60 0.94 0.97
CA VAL A 46 10.53 -0.20 1.91
C VAL A 46 10.91 -1.53 1.26
N GLY A 47 11.00 -1.58 -0.07
CA GLY A 47 11.45 -2.76 -0.78
C GLY A 47 11.79 -2.49 -2.24
N ILE A 48 12.79 -3.19 -2.76
CA ILE A 48 13.15 -3.20 -4.17
C ILE A 48 13.61 -4.59 -4.57
N TYR A 49 13.25 -5.03 -5.76
CA TYR A 49 13.80 -6.23 -6.38
C TYR A 49 13.82 -6.11 -7.90
N ASP A 50 14.67 -6.91 -8.54
CA ASP A 50 14.69 -7.04 -9.99
C ASP A 50 13.62 -8.03 -10.44
N GLY A 51 12.66 -7.54 -11.22
CA GLY A 51 11.52 -8.33 -11.68
C GLY A 51 10.32 -7.48 -12.06
N CYS A 52 9.22 -8.18 -12.36
CA CYS A 52 7.95 -7.56 -12.75
C CYS A 52 7.00 -7.44 -11.55
N ASP A 53 6.27 -6.35 -11.48
CA ASP A 53 5.23 -5.98 -10.50
C ASP A 53 3.95 -6.86 -10.57
N ASN A 54 4.06 -8.07 -11.11
CA ASN A 54 2.94 -9.00 -11.08
C ASN A 54 2.79 -9.63 -9.69
N SER A 55 1.58 -10.11 -9.40
CA SER A 55 1.19 -10.57 -8.06
C SER A 55 2.06 -11.71 -7.51
N SER A 56 2.45 -12.67 -8.37
CA SER A 56 3.28 -13.81 -7.94
C SER A 56 4.68 -13.35 -7.55
N ARG A 57 5.29 -12.45 -8.32
CA ARG A 57 6.62 -11.90 -8.03
C ARG A 57 6.63 -10.95 -6.84
N LEU A 58 5.61 -10.10 -6.71
CA LEU A 58 5.44 -9.28 -5.51
C LEU A 58 5.29 -10.13 -4.25
N ARG A 59 4.49 -11.20 -4.30
CA ARG A 59 4.35 -12.14 -3.17
C ARG A 59 5.66 -12.85 -2.86
N GLU A 60 6.36 -13.36 -3.86
CA GLU A 60 7.66 -14.03 -3.71
C GLU A 60 8.69 -13.09 -3.07
N ALA A 61 8.76 -11.84 -3.54
CA ALA A 61 9.73 -10.86 -3.06
C ALA A 61 9.42 -10.31 -1.66
N PHE A 62 8.12 -10.09 -1.36
CA PHE A 62 7.74 -9.21 -0.25
C PHE A 62 6.81 -9.81 0.83
N SER A 63 6.26 -11.01 0.63
CA SER A 63 5.23 -11.54 1.55
C SER A 63 5.71 -11.79 2.98
N THR A 64 6.92 -12.32 3.15
CA THR A 64 7.43 -12.73 4.47
C THR A 64 8.19 -11.64 5.21
N ASN A 65 8.54 -10.55 4.52
CA ASN A 65 9.28 -9.41 5.05
C ASN A 65 8.41 -8.14 5.02
N VAL A 66 8.35 -7.43 3.90
CA VAL A 66 7.74 -6.11 3.76
C VAL A 66 6.25 -6.17 4.04
N PHE A 67 5.48 -6.99 3.32
CA PHE A 67 4.02 -7.02 3.48
C PHE A 67 3.59 -7.47 4.86
N ARG A 68 4.30 -8.45 5.44
CA ARG A 68 4.07 -8.87 6.82
C ARG A 68 4.31 -7.72 7.80
N GLN A 69 5.47 -7.07 7.72
CA GLN A 69 5.80 -5.96 8.61
C GLN A 69 4.79 -4.82 8.49
N LEU A 70 4.44 -4.42 7.26
CA LEU A 70 3.44 -3.36 7.05
C LEU A 70 2.06 -3.74 7.62
N SER A 71 1.63 -5.00 7.45
CA SER A 71 0.34 -5.47 7.99
C SER A 71 0.28 -5.52 9.52
N GLU A 72 1.43 -5.52 10.19
CA GLU A 72 1.54 -5.54 11.65
C GLU A 72 1.57 -4.11 12.25
N ILE A 73 1.68 -3.06 11.41
CA ILE A 73 1.65 -1.66 11.83
C ILE A 73 0.20 -1.22 12.02
N ASN A 74 -0.20 -1.07 13.29
CA ASN A 74 -1.50 -0.55 13.70
C ASN A 74 -1.41 0.84 14.34
N ASP A 75 -0.24 1.18 14.88
CA ASP A 75 0.03 2.44 15.56
C ASP A 75 1.45 2.90 15.25
N VAL A 76 1.65 4.21 15.18
CA VAL A 76 2.98 4.84 15.04
C VAL A 76 3.20 5.75 16.24
N SER A 77 4.39 5.62 16.85
CA SER A 77 4.82 6.48 17.96
C SER A 77 6.03 7.30 17.55
N PHE A 78 6.00 8.59 17.83
CA PHE A 78 7.05 9.54 17.45
C PHE A 78 7.22 10.61 18.52
N GLU A 79 8.47 11.07 18.67
CA GLU A 79 8.81 12.12 19.62
C GLU A 79 8.47 13.48 19.03
N CYS A 80 7.82 14.31 19.84
CA CYS A 80 7.56 15.70 19.53
C CYS A 80 8.10 16.62 20.64
N GLU A 81 8.11 17.93 20.39
CA GLU A 81 8.53 18.93 21.39
C GLU A 81 7.76 18.79 22.73
N ASN A 82 6.51 18.31 22.70
CA ASN A 82 5.66 18.13 23.89
C ASN A 82 5.68 16.70 24.47
N GLY A 83 6.59 15.83 24.00
CA GLY A 83 6.71 14.43 24.43
C GLY A 83 6.35 13.42 23.33
N MET A 84 6.27 12.15 23.71
CA MET A 84 5.94 11.07 22.78
C MET A 84 4.45 11.05 22.46
N LEU A 85 4.12 11.05 21.17
CA LEU A 85 2.76 10.89 20.67
C LEU A 85 2.62 9.54 19.99
N THR A 86 1.49 8.87 20.22
CA THR A 86 1.10 7.64 19.54
C THR A 86 -0.20 7.90 18.78
N LYS A 87 -0.28 7.44 17.53
CA LYS A 87 -1.42 7.61 16.64
C LYS A 87 -1.76 6.28 15.98
N SER A 88 -3.05 5.98 15.84
CA SER A 88 -3.50 4.81 15.09
C SER A 88 -3.25 5.01 13.59
N VAL A 89 -3.02 3.91 12.89
CA VAL A 89 -2.76 3.89 11.45
C VAL A 89 -4.00 3.47 10.68
N GLN A 90 -4.30 4.24 9.64
CA GLN A 90 -5.22 3.83 8.57
C GLN A 90 -4.45 3.58 7.29
N TRP A 91 -4.58 2.36 6.75
CA TRP A 91 -3.88 1.96 5.54
C TRP A 91 -4.68 2.27 4.28
N PHE A 92 -4.01 2.92 3.33
CA PHE A 92 -4.51 3.16 1.98
C PHE A 92 -3.58 2.51 0.96
N MET A 93 -4.17 1.94 -0.09
CA MET A 93 -3.41 1.47 -1.26
C MET A 93 -3.43 2.58 -2.30
N THR A 94 -2.25 3.02 -2.73
CA THR A 94 -2.04 4.12 -3.69
C THR A 94 -1.01 3.67 -4.73
N GLY A 95 -0.95 4.30 -5.89
CA GLY A 95 0.03 3.92 -6.92
C GLY A 95 -0.48 4.21 -8.32
N ASP A 96 0.33 3.85 -9.32
CA ASP A 96 -0.14 3.84 -10.70
C ASP A 96 -1.31 2.84 -10.85
N VAL A 97 -2.25 3.10 -11.76
CA VAL A 97 -3.53 2.37 -11.91
C VAL A 97 -3.34 0.86 -11.97
N SER A 98 -2.19 0.42 -12.51
CA SER A 98 -1.78 -0.98 -12.59
C SER A 98 -1.52 -1.64 -11.23
N ILE A 99 -0.99 -0.93 -10.24
CA ILE A 99 -0.69 -1.46 -8.89
C ILE A 99 -1.88 -1.27 -7.95
N THR A 100 -2.56 -0.12 -8.00
CA THR A 100 -3.70 0.16 -7.12
C THR A 100 -4.89 -0.75 -7.42
N SER A 101 -5.17 -0.99 -8.71
CA SER A 101 -6.21 -1.95 -9.10
C SER A 101 -5.82 -3.35 -8.60
N LYS A 102 -4.63 -3.86 -8.93
CA LYS A 102 -4.17 -5.20 -8.51
C LYS A 102 -4.16 -5.38 -6.98
N GLY A 103 -3.80 -4.34 -6.23
CA GLY A 103 -3.79 -4.33 -4.76
C GLY A 103 -5.19 -4.34 -4.13
N HIS A 104 -6.10 -3.50 -4.63
CA HIS A 104 -7.51 -3.49 -4.21
C HIS A 104 -8.22 -4.81 -4.55
N TRP A 105 -7.94 -5.39 -5.73
CA TRP A 105 -8.45 -6.71 -6.16
C TRP A 105 -8.07 -7.84 -5.18
N LEU A 106 -6.81 -7.88 -4.74
CA LEU A 106 -6.31 -8.89 -3.79
C LEU A 106 -6.86 -8.72 -2.37
N ALA A 107 -7.03 -7.49 -1.92
CA ALA A 107 -7.49 -7.20 -0.56
C ALA A 107 -9.02 -7.35 -0.40
N VAL A 108 -9.80 -7.03 -1.43
CA VAL A 108 -11.27 -6.92 -1.32
C VAL A 108 -12.00 -8.09 -2.01
N HIS A 109 -11.65 -8.42 -3.26
CA HIS A 109 -12.48 -9.32 -4.08
C HIS A 109 -11.95 -10.75 -4.19
N VAL A 110 -10.64 -10.97 -4.07
CA VAL A 110 -10.05 -12.32 -4.08
C VAL A 110 -10.60 -13.21 -2.94
N PRO A 111 -10.78 -12.73 -1.70
CA PRO A 111 -11.40 -13.53 -0.64
C PRO A 111 -12.84 -13.96 -0.97
N GLU A 112 -13.68 -13.04 -1.45
CA GLU A 112 -15.08 -13.31 -1.79
C GLU A 112 -15.22 -14.22 -3.03
N PHE A 113 -14.43 -13.96 -4.07
CA PHE A 113 -14.43 -14.74 -5.30
C PHE A 113 -13.90 -16.17 -5.07
N ALA A 114 -12.80 -16.32 -4.32
CA ALA A 114 -12.26 -17.63 -3.96
C ALA A 114 -13.21 -18.41 -3.04
N GLN A 115 -13.92 -17.73 -2.13
CA GLN A 115 -14.96 -18.36 -1.33
C GLN A 115 -16.12 -18.86 -2.19
N ARG A 116 -16.54 -18.09 -3.18
CA ARG A 116 -17.69 -18.37 -4.05
C ARG A 116 -17.42 -19.46 -5.09
N TRP A 117 -16.25 -19.46 -5.73
CA TRP A 117 -15.99 -20.31 -6.90
C TRP A 117 -14.97 -21.43 -6.66
N LYS A 118 -14.33 -21.47 -5.48
CA LYS A 118 -13.38 -22.52 -5.05
C LYS A 118 -12.26 -22.84 -6.04
N PHE A 119 -11.98 -21.95 -6.98
CA PHE A 119 -11.02 -22.15 -8.06
C PHE A 119 -10.35 -20.83 -8.46
N TRP A 120 -9.05 -20.89 -8.77
CA TRP A 120 -8.18 -19.71 -8.99
C TRP A 120 -7.87 -19.43 -10.47
N GLY A 121 -8.16 -20.36 -11.38
CA GLY A 121 -7.60 -20.37 -12.74
C GLY A 121 -8.37 -19.61 -13.83
N LEU A 122 -9.38 -18.80 -13.50
CA LEU A 122 -10.25 -18.13 -14.49
C LEU A 122 -10.23 -16.60 -14.45
N MET A 123 -9.34 -16.00 -13.65
CA MET A 123 -9.22 -14.54 -13.60
C MET A 123 -8.10 -14.09 -14.54
N SER A 124 -8.49 -13.52 -15.69
CA SER A 124 -7.67 -12.53 -16.38
C SER A 124 -8.32 -11.15 -16.19
N GLU A 125 -7.54 -10.09 -16.39
CA GLU A 125 -7.97 -8.70 -16.21
C GLU A 125 -9.14 -8.34 -17.16
N GLN A 126 -9.13 -8.88 -18.38
CA GLN A 126 -10.04 -8.47 -19.46
C GLN A 126 -11.51 -8.93 -19.33
N PRO A 127 -11.85 -10.16 -18.89
CA PRO A 127 -13.24 -10.59 -18.69
C PRO A 127 -13.96 -9.81 -17.58
N ILE A 128 -13.22 -9.23 -16.63
CA ILE A 128 -13.79 -8.53 -15.47
C ILE A 128 -14.00 -7.03 -15.74
N GLU A 129 -13.13 -6.41 -16.55
CA GLU A 129 -13.40 -5.07 -17.13
C GLU A 129 -14.76 -5.03 -17.86
N SER A 130 -15.16 -6.16 -18.46
CA SER A 130 -16.47 -6.28 -19.11
C SER A 130 -17.68 -6.18 -18.16
N PHE A 131 -17.50 -6.45 -16.86
CA PHE A 131 -18.57 -6.34 -15.84
C PHE A 131 -18.77 -4.91 -15.32
N HIS A 132 -17.83 -3.99 -15.58
CA HIS A 132 -17.90 -2.59 -15.15
C HIS A 132 -18.30 -1.63 -16.28
N HIS A 133 -18.87 -2.14 -17.37
CA HIS A 133 -19.56 -1.28 -18.33
C HIS A 133 -20.97 -0.91 -17.84
N LYS A 134 -21.04 0.33 -17.34
CA LYS A 134 -22.19 1.14 -16.87
C LYS A 134 -22.57 1.03 -15.40
#